data_AF-A0A9E2L8U7-F1
#
_entry.id   AF-A0A9E2L8U7-F1
#
_cell.length_a   1.000
_cell.length_b   1.000
_cell.length_c   1.000
_cell.angle_alpha   90.00
_cell.angle_beta   90.00
_cell.angle_gamma   90.00
#
_symmetry.space_group_name_H-M   'P 1'
#
loop_
_entity.id
_entity.type
_entity.pdbx_description
1 polymer ?
#
loop_
_entity_poly.entity_id
_entity_poly.type
_entity_poly.pdbx_seq_one_letter_code
_entity_poly.pdbx_strand_id
1 'polypeptide(L)'
;MTVTMTAKNQITIPKKITDVLRLRKGAMFEVEVANDKIELIPLEVKRVEFSDDIYEKLEVLSKKEKGKEKRVTKKFTDSLKRGK
;
A
#
# COMPACT_ATOMS: atom_id res chain seq x y z
N MET A 1 4.93 -27.89 -10.52
CA MET A 1 6.10 -27.23 -9.93
C MET A 1 5.89 -27.23 -8.43
N THR A 2 6.70 -27.94 -7.65
CA THR A 2 6.48 -28.11 -6.22
C THR A 2 7.35 -27.10 -5.47
N VAL A 3 6.74 -26.21 -4.70
CA VAL A 3 7.44 -25.26 -3.82
C VAL A 3 7.37 -25.82 -2.40
N THR A 4 8.53 -26.18 -1.85
CA THR A 4 8.62 -26.70 -0.48
C THR A 4 8.64 -25.53 0.51
N MET A 5 7.86 -25.64 1.59
CA MET A 5 7.93 -24.67 2.69
C MET A 5 9.27 -24.79 3.41
N THR A 6 9.83 -23.65 3.81
CA THR A 6 11.01 -23.63 4.68
C THR A 6 10.65 -24.00 6.12
N ALA A 7 11.65 -24.29 6.95
CA ALA A 7 11.47 -24.55 8.38
C ALA A 7 10.80 -23.40 9.17
N LYS A 8 10.70 -22.20 8.57
CA LYS A 8 10.04 -21.03 9.16
C LYS A 8 8.64 -20.76 8.59
N ASN A 9 8.04 -21.75 7.93
CA ASN A 9 6.77 -21.62 7.23
C ASN A 9 6.77 -20.52 6.15
N GLN A 10 7.91 -20.34 5.48
CA GLN A 10 8.02 -19.39 4.38
C GLN A 10 7.94 -20.12 3.05
N ILE A 11 7.31 -19.49 2.06
CA ILE A 11 7.33 -19.94 0.67
C ILE A 11 8.35 -19.13 -0.12
N THR A 12 9.01 -19.79 -1.07
CA THR A 12 9.98 -19.13 -1.96
C THR A 12 9.39 -19.09 -3.36
N ILE A 13 9.26 -17.89 -3.93
CA ILE A 13 8.75 -17.75 -5.30
C ILE A 13 9.86 -18.09 -6.28
N PRO A 14 9.66 -19.04 -7.21
CA PRO A 14 10.66 -19.39 -8.21
C PRO A 14 11.03 -18.20 -9.12
N LYS A 15 12.32 -18.14 -9.50
CA LYS A 15 12.87 -17.04 -10.31
C LYS A 15 12.11 -16.79 -11.62
N LYS A 16 11.68 -17.85 -12.31
CA LYS A 16 10.90 -17.71 -13.56
C LYS A 16 9.59 -16.93 -13.34
N ILE A 17 8.93 -17.12 -12.19
CA ILE A 17 7.69 -16.42 -11.86
C ILE A 17 7.99 -14.95 -11.51
N THR A 18 9.05 -14.70 -10.72
CA THR A 18 9.46 -13.33 -10.39
C THR A 18 9.83 -12.53 -11.62
N ASP A 19 10.50 -13.16 -12.60
CA ASP A 19 10.92 -12.51 -13.84
C ASP A 19 9.73 -12.18 -14.75
N VAL A 20 8.81 -13.13 -14.94
CA VAL A 20 7.58 -12.94 -15.75
C VAL A 20 6.69 -11.85 -15.16
N LEU A 21 6.51 -11.85 -13.84
CA LEU A 21 5.70 -10.85 -13.12
C LEU A 21 6.48 -9.56 -12.80
N ARG A 22 7.76 -9.46 -13.21
CA ARG A 22 8.66 -8.31 -12.96
C ARG A 22 8.70 -7.89 -11.50
N LEU A 23 8.61 -8.87 -10.58
CA LEU A 23 8.61 -8.61 -9.14
C LEU A 23 9.97 -8.05 -8.72
N ARG A 24 9.94 -6.96 -7.97
CA ARG A 24 11.14 -6.32 -7.39
C ARG A 24 11.04 -6.31 -5.87
N LYS A 25 12.18 -6.15 -5.21
CA LYS A 25 12.21 -5.91 -3.76
C LYS A 25 11.34 -4.68 -3.45
N GLY A 26 10.38 -4.84 -2.54
CA GLY A 26 9.41 -3.80 -2.20
C GLY A 26 8.13 -3.80 -3.04
N ALA A 27 7.93 -4.80 -3.93
CA ALA A 27 6.63 -5.01 -4.57
C ALA A 27 5.55 -5.26 -3.52
N MET A 28 4.38 -4.63 -3.71
CA MET A 28 3.22 -4.81 -2.86
C MET A 28 2.32 -5.89 -3.46
N PHE A 29 1.67 -6.64 -2.58
CA PHE A 29 0.70 -7.67 -2.94
C PHE A 29 -0.57 -7.44 -2.15
N GLU A 30 -1.69 -7.58 -2.82
CA GLU A 30 -2.95 -7.91 -2.17
C GLU A 30 -2.95 -9.41 -1.89
N VAL A 31 -3.40 -9.78 -0.69
CA VAL A 31 -3.41 -11.16 -0.22
C VAL A 31 -4.84 -11.54 0.11
N GLU A 32 -5.36 -12.51 -0.63
CA GLU A 32 -6.70 -13.04 -0.42
C GLU A 32 -6.65 -14.53 -0.09
N VAL A 33 -7.60 -14.98 0.73
CA VAL A 33 -7.79 -16.39 1.04
C VAL A 33 -9.13 -16.80 0.49
N ALA A 34 -9.11 -17.60 -0.57
CA ALA A 34 -10.32 -18.04 -1.27
C ALA A 34 -10.14 -19.50 -1.74
N ASN A 35 -11.20 -20.29 -1.64
CA ASN A 35 -11.25 -21.65 -2.19
C ASN A 35 -10.07 -22.55 -1.76
N ASP A 36 -9.70 -22.50 -0.47
CA ASP A 36 -8.58 -23.25 0.11
C ASP A 36 -7.21 -22.91 -0.52
N LYS A 37 -7.08 -21.68 -1.03
CA LYS A 37 -5.85 -21.14 -1.62
C LYS A 37 -5.56 -19.76 -1.06
N ILE A 38 -4.27 -19.41 -1.08
CA ILE A 38 -3.79 -18.05 -0.84
C ILE A 38 -3.45 -17.46 -2.20
N GLU A 39 -4.13 -16.38 -2.56
CA GLU A 39 -3.87 -15.62 -3.78
C GLU A 39 -3.01 -14.41 -3.47
N LEU A 40 -1.87 -14.30 -4.17
CA LEU A 40 -0.94 -13.19 -4.07
C LEU A 40 -1.04 -12.37 -5.34
N ILE A 41 -1.76 -11.25 -5.28
CA ILE A 41 -2.05 -10.40 -6.43
C ILE A 41 -1.07 -9.21 -6.41
N PRO A 42 -0.11 -9.13 -7.35
CA PRO A 42 0.85 -8.02 -7.36
C PRO A 42 0.16 -6.69 -7.69
N LEU A 43 0.43 -5.67 -6.90
CA LEU A 43 -0.10 -4.32 -7.10
C LEU A 43 0.90 -3.49 -7.91
N GLU A 44 0.43 -2.86 -8.99
CA GLU A 44 1.20 -1.85 -9.70
C GLU A 44 1.21 -0.54 -8.89
N VAL A 45 2.34 -0.28 -8.21
CA VAL A 45 2.56 1.02 -7.56
C VAL A 45 2.93 2.04 -8.64
N LYS A 46 1.93 2.64 -9.28
CA LYS A 46 2.18 3.83 -10.11
C LYS A 46 2.69 4.93 -9.18
N ARG A 47 3.92 5.39 -9.41
CA ARG A 47 4.38 6.65 -8.81
C ARG A 47 3.43 7.72 -9.31
N VAL A 48 2.72 8.37 -8.39
CA VAL A 48 1.97 9.59 -8.72
C VAL A 48 3.02 10.66 -8.92
N GLU A 49 3.44 10.86 -10.16
CA GLU A 49 4.20 12.03 -10.55
C GLU A 49 3.21 13.18 -10.61
N PHE A 50 3.27 14.07 -9.62
CA PHE A 50 2.45 15.26 -9.60
C PHE A 50 3.05 16.24 -10.62
N SER A 51 2.26 16.68 -11.60
CA SER A 51 2.65 17.78 -12.48
C SER A 51 2.71 19.09 -11.70
N ASP A 52 3.42 20.09 -12.23
CA ASP A 52 3.53 21.42 -11.62
C ASP A 52 2.15 22.04 -11.35
N ASP A 53 1.17 21.83 -12.22
CA ASP A 53 -0.22 22.27 -12.03
C ASP A 53 -0.88 21.66 -10.78
N ILE A 54 -0.52 20.42 -10.42
CA ILE A 54 -1.05 19.77 -9.21
C ILE A 54 -0.36 20.36 -7.98
N TYR A 55 0.94 20.63 -8.05
CA TYR A 55 1.65 21.31 -6.98
C TYR A 55 1.07 22.71 -6.71
N GLU A 56 0.74 23.47 -7.75
CA GLU A 56 0.14 24.80 -7.60
C GLU A 56 -1.25 24.71 -6.94
N LYS A 57 -2.08 23.74 -7.36
CA LYS A 57 -3.37 23.47 -6.70
C LYS A 57 -3.21 23.07 -5.23
N LEU A 58 -2.23 22.23 -4.90
CA LEU A 58 -1.92 21.83 -3.53
C LEU A 58 -1.41 23.02 -2.71
N GLU A 59 -0.65 23.94 -3.30
CA GLU A 59 -0.16 25.13 -2.62
C GLU A 59 -1.30 26.12 -2.32
N VAL A 60 -2.24 26.31 -3.26
CA VAL A 60 -3.45 27.11 -3.05
C VAL A 60 -4.32 26.50 -1.95
N LEU A 61 -4.50 25.18 -1.94
CA LEU A 61 -5.24 24.47 -0.89
C LEU A 61 -4.54 24.60 0.47
N SER A 62 -3.22 24.42 0.52
CA SER A 62 -2.41 24.60 1.73
C SER A 62 -2.54 26.01 2.31
N LYS A 63 -2.47 27.05 1.46
CA LYS A 63 -2.69 28.45 1.86
C LYS A 63 -4.10 28.70 2.41
N LYS A 64 -5.13 28.06 1.85
CA LYS A 64 -6.53 28.18 2.30
C LYS A 64 -6.83 27.42 3.61
N GLU A 65 -6.12 26.31 3.85
CA GLU A 65 -6.29 25.46 5.02
C GLU A 65 -5.34 25.82 6.18
N LYS A 66 -4.34 26.69 5.93
CA LYS A 66 -3.41 27.19 6.95
C LYS A 66 -4.18 27.82 8.12
N GLY A 67 -4.04 27.22 9.31
CA GLY A 67 -4.76 27.64 10.51
C GLY A 67 -6.15 27.01 10.74
N LYS A 68 -6.69 26.26 9.78
CA LYS A 68 -7.85 25.36 9.97
C LYS A 68 -7.45 23.93 10.33
N GLU A 69 -6.15 23.73 10.54
CA GLU A 69 -5.52 22.46 10.86
C GLU A 69 -6.17 21.81 12.08
N LYS A 70 -6.82 20.66 11.85
CA LYS A 70 -7.41 19.88 12.92
C LYS A 70 -6.29 19.24 13.72
N ARG A 71 -6.04 19.70 14.95
CA ARG A 71 -5.03 19.08 15.83
C ARG A 71 -5.43 17.64 16.13
N VAL A 72 -4.75 16.70 15.48
CA VAL A 72 -4.92 15.25 15.68
C VAL A 72 -4.25 14.86 17.01
N THR A 73 -4.90 15.17 18.11
CA THR A 73 -4.48 14.72 19.45
C THR A 73 -4.97 13.30 19.73
N LYS A 74 -4.42 12.64 20.76
CA LYS A 74 -4.82 11.28 21.18
C LYS A 74 -6.35 11.16 21.39
N LYS A 75 -6.99 12.22 21.89
CA LYS A 75 -8.45 12.31 22.04
C LYS A 75 -9.20 12.29 20.70
N PHE A 76 -8.64 12.92 19.67
CA PHE A 76 -9.22 12.95 18.32
C PHE A 76 -9.10 11.60 17.59
N THR A 77 -7.99 10.89 17.77
CA THR A 77 -7.86 9.51 17.25
C THR A 77 -8.80 8.55 17.97
N ASP A 78 -9.01 8.75 19.27
CA ASP A 78 -9.91 7.92 20.08
C ASP A 78 -11.39 8.19 19.78
N SER A 79 -11.75 9.37 19.27
CA SER A 79 -13.13 9.66 18.81
C SER A 79 -13.40 9.05 17.43
N LEU A 80 -12.41 9.09 16.52
CA LEU A 80 -12.51 8.45 15.20
C LEU A 80 -12.68 6.92 15.31
N LYS A 81 -11.94 6.25 16.21
CA LYS A 81 -12.11 4.81 16.48
C LYS A 81 -13.47 4.43 17.04
N ARG A 82 -14.22 5.39 17.60
CA ARG A 82 -15.55 5.19 18.19
C ARG A 82 -16.70 5.51 17.23
N GLY A 83 -16.42 5.87 15.98
CA GLY A 83 -17.44 6.03 14.93
C GLY A 83 -18.44 7.17 15.18
N LYS A 84 -18.00 8.27 15.80
CA LYS A 84 -18.75 9.54 15.87
C LYS A 84 -17.99 10.67 15.19
#